data_AF-A0A1G7NUE3-F1
#
_entry.id   AF-A0A1G7NUE3-F1
#
_cell.length_a   1.000
_cell.length_b   1.000
_cell.length_c   1.000
_cell.angle_alpha   90.00
_cell.angle_beta   90.00
_cell.angle_gamma   90.00
#
_symmetry.space_group_name_H-M   'P 1'
#
loop_
_entity.id
_entity.type
_entity.pdbx_description
1 polymer ?
#
loop_
_entity_poly.entity_id
_entity_poly.type
_entity_poly.pdbx_seq_one_letter_code
_entity_poly.pdbx_strand_id
1 'polypeptide(L)'
;MLLGEHVGTNHFVVRSLTVHQTGAVATFVRRLGGVVKAIKMYCRSHGDNFGHFNYLGEWHSHPLFSVQPSPKDHSTMRELATDHRVGANFVVLLVFRLSGQQLEGSAHTYLPDGSVHLSNLDLEGIE
;
A
#
# COMPACT_ATOMS: atom_id res chain seq x y z
N MET A 1 -0.46 3.38 -4.86
CA MET A 1 0.61 3.64 -3.89
C MET A 1 0.04 4.15 -2.59
N LEU A 2 0.64 3.68 -1.49
CA LEU A 2 0.42 4.09 -0.11
C LEU A 2 1.60 4.93 0.38
N LEU A 3 1.30 6.11 0.89
CA LEU A 3 2.24 6.94 1.63
C LEU A 3 1.74 7.06 3.07
N GLY A 4 2.64 6.89 4.02
CA GLY A 4 2.29 6.99 5.42
C GLY A 4 3.48 7.27 6.32
N GLU A 5 3.20 7.32 7.61
CA GLU A 5 4.18 7.64 8.65
C GLU A 5 4.25 6.51 9.68
N HIS A 6 5.42 6.35 10.29
CA HIS A 6 5.65 5.42 11.39
C HIS A 6 5.30 6.13 12.71
N VAL A 7 4.26 5.68 13.40
CA VAL A 7 3.74 6.32 14.62
C VAL A 7 4.06 5.54 15.90
N GLY A 8 4.62 4.34 15.77
CA GLY A 8 5.02 3.50 16.90
C GLY A 8 5.40 2.10 16.41
N THR A 9 5.89 1.26 17.32
CA THR A 9 6.36 -0.10 17.00
C THR A 9 5.30 -0.87 16.22
N ASN A 10 5.62 -1.22 14.97
CA ASN A 10 4.73 -1.94 14.05
C ASN A 10 3.38 -1.22 13.80
N HIS A 11 3.33 0.09 14.01
CA HIS A 11 2.14 0.91 13.81
C HIS A 11 2.45 2.03 12.82
N PHE A 12 1.69 2.02 11.72
CA PHE A 12 1.85 2.95 10.62
C PHE A 12 0.49 3.54 10.25
N VAL A 13 0.47 4.85 9.99
CA VAL A 13 -0.75 5.54 9.54
C VAL A 13 -0.62 5.87 8.07
N VAL A 14 -1.60 5.46 7.27
CA VAL A 14 -1.68 5.85 5.86
C VAL A 14 -2.18 7.29 5.78
N ARG A 15 -1.34 8.18 5.24
CA ARG A 15 -1.62 9.62 5.12
C ARG A 15 -2.06 10.02 3.72
N SER A 16 -1.72 9.22 2.71
CA SER A 16 -2.15 9.44 1.33
C SER A 16 -2.21 8.15 0.53
N LEU A 17 -3.27 8.01 -0.27
CA LEU A 17 -3.44 6.96 -1.27
C LEU A 17 -3.48 7.60 -2.65
N THR A 18 -2.63 7.12 -3.56
CA THR A 18 -2.71 7.55 -4.96
C THR A 18 -3.53 6.57 -5.79
N VAL A 19 -4.42 7.09 -6.63
CA VAL A 19 -5.14 6.32 -7.66
C VAL A 19 -4.34 6.41 -8.95
N HIS A 20 -3.87 5.28 -9.47
CA HIS A 20 -3.31 5.20 -10.82
C HIS A 20 -4.40 4.76 -11.79
N GLN A 21 -4.73 5.60 -12.78
CA GLN A 21 -5.86 5.38 -13.71
C GLN A 21 -5.69 4.21 -14.70
N THR A 22 -4.56 3.51 -14.67
CA THR A 22 -4.29 2.36 -15.54
C THR A 22 -4.33 1.06 -14.74
N GLY A 23 -5.46 0.37 -14.81
CA GLY A 23 -5.70 -0.96 -14.25
C GLY A 23 -7.04 -1.49 -14.75
N ALA A 24 -7.15 -2.82 -14.92
CA ALA A 24 -8.45 -3.47 -15.09
C ALA A 24 -9.14 -3.61 -13.71
N VAL A 25 -10.38 -4.11 -13.69
CA VAL A 25 -11.25 -4.24 -12.49
C VAL A 25 -10.54 -4.83 -11.24
N ALA A 26 -9.46 -5.60 -11.44
CA ALA A 26 -8.60 -6.11 -10.36
C ALA A 26 -7.14 -6.27 -10.83
N THR A 27 -6.51 -5.24 -11.41
CA THR A 27 -5.11 -5.33 -11.85
C THR A 27 -4.31 -4.08 -11.49
N PHE A 28 -3.20 -4.28 -10.79
CA PHE A 28 -2.21 -3.26 -10.47
C PHE A 28 -1.02 -3.30 -11.45
N VAL A 29 -0.61 -2.12 -11.95
CA VAL A 29 0.57 -1.96 -12.83
C VAL A 29 1.57 -1.02 -12.18
N ARG A 30 2.77 -1.53 -11.87
CA ARG A 30 3.85 -0.78 -11.21
C ARG A 30 4.49 0.25 -12.15
N ARG A 31 4.65 1.50 -11.67
CA ARG A 31 5.50 2.51 -12.29
C ARG A 31 6.43 3.15 -11.26
N LEU A 32 7.65 2.62 -11.14
CA LEU A 32 8.69 3.07 -10.19
C LEU A 32 9.00 4.57 -10.24
N GLY A 33 9.04 5.17 -11.44
CA GLY A 33 9.25 6.61 -11.59
C GLY A 33 8.13 7.48 -10.98
N GLY A 34 6.93 6.93 -10.81
CA GLY A 34 5.80 7.62 -10.18
C GLY A 34 5.94 7.75 -8.67
N VAL A 35 6.55 6.76 -8.01
CA VAL A 35 6.66 6.69 -6.53
C VAL A 35 7.50 7.84 -5.99
N VAL A 36 8.72 8.03 -6.52
CA VAL A 36 9.62 9.11 -6.08
C VAL A 36 9.01 10.48 -6.29
N LYS A 37 8.31 10.69 -7.43
CA LYS A 37 7.64 11.95 -7.72
C LYS A 37 6.50 12.22 -6.73
N ALA A 38 5.70 11.21 -6.42
CA ALA A 38 4.56 11.33 -5.52
C ALA A 38 5.01 11.60 -4.07
N ILE A 39 6.06 10.92 -3.58
CA ILE A 39 6.68 11.24 -2.27
C ILE A 39 7.14 12.70 -2.26
N LYS A 40 7.90 13.12 -3.28
CA LYS A 40 8.41 14.51 -3.35
C LYS A 40 7.30 15.56 -3.37
N MET A 41 6.24 15.32 -4.13
CA MET A 41 5.10 16.22 -4.18
C MET A 41 4.39 16.31 -2.83
N TYR A 42 4.17 15.18 -2.16
CA TYR A 42 3.50 15.15 -0.87
C TYR A 42 4.34 15.84 0.21
N CYS A 43 5.64 15.55 0.31
CA CYS A 43 6.50 16.21 1.30
C CYS A 43 6.54 17.72 1.08
N ARG A 44 6.65 18.19 -0.18
CA ARG A 44 6.61 19.62 -0.51
C ARG A 44 5.30 20.30 -0.08
N SER A 45 4.17 19.62 -0.22
CA SER A 45 2.89 20.17 0.25
C SER A 45 2.71 20.10 1.77
N HIS A 46 3.61 19.42 2.49
CA HIS A 46 3.58 19.23 3.94
C HIS A 46 4.89 19.72 4.60
N GLY A 47 5.39 20.87 4.16
CA GLY A 47 6.52 21.56 4.80
C GLY A 47 7.89 20.90 4.57
N ASP A 48 8.07 20.21 3.44
CA ASP A 48 9.33 19.56 3.05
C ASP A 48 9.82 18.50 4.05
N ASN A 49 8.91 17.83 4.76
CA ASN A 49 9.26 16.82 5.75
C ASN A 49 9.52 15.44 5.13
N PHE A 50 10.66 15.29 4.45
CA PHE A 50 11.06 14.05 3.76
C PHE A 50 11.42 12.88 4.69
N GLY A 51 11.65 13.14 5.99
CA GLY A 51 11.94 12.08 6.96
C GLY A 51 10.71 11.43 7.57
N HIS A 52 9.54 12.06 7.43
CA HIS A 52 8.32 11.65 8.13
C HIS A 52 7.43 10.75 7.28
N PHE A 53 7.34 11.01 5.98
CA PHE A 53 6.48 10.26 5.06
C PHE A 53 7.26 9.26 4.22
N ASN A 54 6.85 8.00 4.29
CA ASN A 54 7.50 6.88 3.64
C ASN A 54 6.52 6.16 2.70
N TYR A 55 7.07 5.59 1.63
CA TYR A 55 6.36 4.59 0.84
C TYR A 55 6.09 3.36 1.70
N LEU A 56 4.82 3.04 1.92
CA LEU A 56 4.43 1.85 2.67
C LEU A 56 4.09 0.68 1.75
N GLY A 57 3.66 0.95 0.52
CA GLY A 57 3.32 -0.10 -0.43
C GLY A 57 2.24 0.28 -1.42
N GLU A 58 1.37 -0.68 -1.73
CA GLU A 58 0.39 -0.59 -2.80
C GLU A 58 -1.03 -0.89 -2.31
N TRP A 59 -1.99 -0.47 -3.12
CA TRP A 59 -3.38 -0.82 -2.89
C TRP A 59 -4.15 -0.97 -4.19
N HIS A 60 -5.20 -1.77 -4.15
CA HIS A 60 -6.19 -1.86 -5.21
C HIS A 60 -7.53 -2.36 -4.68
N SER A 61 -8.55 -2.35 -5.52
CA SER A 61 -9.86 -2.89 -5.20
C SER A 61 -10.10 -4.27 -5.82
N HIS A 62 -10.85 -5.11 -5.12
CA HIS A 62 -11.50 -6.32 -5.63
C HIS A 62 -13.02 -6.14 -5.58
N PRO A 63 -13.65 -5.44 -6.56
CA PRO A 63 -15.07 -5.10 -6.47
C PRO A 63 -15.99 -6.32 -6.43
N LEU A 64 -15.58 -7.42 -7.07
CA LEU A 64 -16.38 -8.64 -7.24
C LEU A 64 -15.79 -9.87 -6.52
N PHE A 65 -14.68 -9.71 -5.79
CA PHE A 65 -13.93 -10.83 -5.21
C PHE A 65 -13.61 -10.59 -3.73
N SER A 66 -13.08 -11.59 -3.03
CA SER A 66 -12.66 -11.42 -1.63
C SER A 66 -11.60 -10.33 -1.50
N VAL A 67 -11.54 -9.68 -0.33
CA VAL A 67 -10.44 -8.76 0.00
C VAL A 67 -9.09 -9.47 0.15
N GLN A 68 -9.03 -10.80 0.17
CA GLN A 68 -7.75 -11.51 0.19
C GLN A 68 -6.96 -11.29 -1.12
N PRO A 69 -5.63 -11.08 -1.04
CA PRO A 69 -4.77 -10.99 -2.21
C PRO A 69 -4.85 -12.26 -3.06
N SER A 70 -4.81 -12.10 -4.38
CA SER A 70 -4.68 -13.23 -5.30
C SER A 70 -3.26 -13.82 -5.26
N PRO A 71 -3.05 -15.03 -5.80
CA PRO A 71 -1.70 -15.56 -5.99
C PRO A 71 -0.78 -14.63 -6.78
N LYS A 72 -1.34 -13.88 -7.74
CA LYS A 72 -0.58 -12.90 -8.54
C LYS A 72 -0.17 -11.71 -7.68
N ASP A 73 -1.07 -11.18 -6.86
CA ASP A 73 -0.76 -10.08 -5.93
C ASP A 73 0.36 -10.49 -4.98
N HIS A 74 0.27 -11.67 -4.39
CA HIS A 74 1.30 -12.23 -3.53
C HIS A 74 2.66 -12.34 -4.22
N SER A 75 2.71 -12.81 -5.48
CA SER A 75 3.96 -12.86 -6.26
C SER A 75 4.54 -11.47 -6.46
N THR A 76 3.73 -10.52 -6.91
CA THR A 76 4.17 -9.16 -7.22
C THR A 76 4.65 -8.42 -5.98
N MET A 77 3.96 -8.56 -4.85
CA MET A 77 4.38 -7.91 -3.60
C MET A 77 5.64 -8.56 -3.00
N ARG A 78 5.81 -9.88 -3.13
CA ARG A 78 7.08 -10.54 -2.76
C ARG A 78 8.24 -10.08 -3.63
N GLU A 79 8.07 -10.05 -4.95
CA GLU A 79 9.09 -9.51 -5.87
C GLU A 79 9.46 -8.06 -5.52
N LEU A 80 8.49 -7.27 -5.07
CA LEU A 80 8.71 -5.89 -4.65
C LEU A 80 9.49 -5.80 -3.33
N ALA A 81 9.12 -6.61 -2.33
CA ALA A 81 9.76 -6.61 -1.01
C ALA A 81 11.18 -7.19 -1.04
N THR A 82 11.46 -8.12 -1.94
CA THR A 82 12.80 -8.76 -2.06
C THR A 82 13.73 -8.05 -3.04
N ASP A 83 13.25 -7.13 -3.88
CA ASP A 83 14.10 -6.35 -4.79
C ASP A 83 14.93 -5.32 -4.03
N HIS A 84 16.22 -5.59 -3.88
CA HIS A 84 17.16 -4.75 -3.12
C HIS A 84 17.31 -3.33 -3.70
N ARG A 85 16.96 -3.13 -4.98
CA ARG A 85 16.97 -1.78 -5.60
C ARG A 85 15.83 -0.90 -5.10
N VAL A 86 14.79 -1.51 -4.53
CA VAL A 86 13.69 -0.80 -3.86
C VAL A 86 14.13 -0.35 -2.47
N GLY A 87 14.90 -1.20 -1.78
CA GLY A 87 15.45 -0.89 -0.46
C GLY A 87 14.39 -0.73 0.64
N ALA A 88 13.21 -1.32 0.45
CA ALA A 88 12.14 -1.28 1.43
C ALA A 88 12.36 -2.36 2.50
N ASN A 89 12.24 -1.98 3.78
CA ASN A 89 12.33 -2.93 4.90
C ASN A 89 11.08 -3.81 5.04
N PHE A 90 9.98 -3.38 4.45
CA PHE A 90 8.72 -4.10 4.31
C PHE A 90 7.89 -3.41 3.24
N VAL A 91 6.85 -4.09 2.75
CA VAL A 91 5.84 -3.48 1.89
C VAL A 91 4.45 -4.00 2.28
N VAL A 92 3.46 -3.11 2.31
CA VAL A 92 2.06 -3.43 2.63
C VAL A 92 1.23 -3.44 1.35
N LEU A 93 0.36 -4.45 1.20
CA LEU A 93 -0.73 -4.42 0.24
C LEU A 93 -2.05 -4.21 0.98
N LEU A 94 -2.78 -3.16 0.60
CA LEU A 94 -4.19 -3.01 0.98
C LEU A 94 -5.09 -3.45 -0.17
N VAL A 95 -6.05 -4.32 0.14
CA VAL A 95 -7.07 -4.73 -0.82
C VAL A 95 -8.42 -4.35 -0.26
N PHE A 96 -9.19 -3.57 -1.02
CA PHE A 96 -10.49 -3.07 -0.61
C PHE A 96 -11.62 -3.63 -1.47
N ARG A 97 -12.81 -3.74 -0.88
CA ARG A 97 -14.06 -4.00 -1.58
C ARG A 97 -15.17 -3.15 -0.98
N LEU A 98 -16.01 -2.59 -1.83
CA LEU A 98 -17.26 -1.97 -1.40
C LEU A 98 -18.37 -3.03 -1.43
N SER A 99 -18.94 -3.33 -0.26
CA SER A 99 -20.03 -4.29 -0.07
C SER A 99 -21.27 -3.52 0.36
N GLY A 100 -22.10 -3.12 -0.62
CA GLY A 100 -23.18 -2.15 -0.37
C GLY A 100 -22.62 -0.78 0.01
N GLN A 101 -22.83 -0.35 1.25
CA GLN A 101 -22.28 0.90 1.81
C GLN A 101 -21.07 0.66 2.72
N GLN A 102 -20.71 -0.61 2.97
CA GLN A 102 -19.62 -0.95 3.87
C GLN A 102 -18.32 -1.12 3.08
N LEU A 103 -17.28 -0.41 3.51
CA LEU A 103 -15.92 -0.63 3.03
C LEU A 103 -15.30 -1.80 3.80
N GLU A 104 -15.02 -2.89 3.09
CA GLU A 104 -14.25 -4.01 3.61
C GLU A 104 -12.82 -3.91 3.10
N GLY A 105 -11.85 -4.28 3.94
CA GLY A 105 -10.46 -4.29 3.54
C GLY A 105 -9.62 -5.33 4.28
N SER A 106 -8.46 -5.62 3.72
CA SER A 106 -7.41 -6.36 4.42
C SER A 106 -6.05 -5.78 4.12
N ALA A 107 -5.12 -5.94 5.07
CA ALA A 107 -3.74 -5.51 4.97
C ALA A 107 -2.79 -6.70 5.08
N HIS A 108 -1.84 -6.80 4.14
CA HIS A 108 -0.83 -7.86 4.15
C HIS A 108 0.55 -7.24 4.04
N THR A 109 1.44 -7.58 4.98
CA THR A 109 2.81 -7.10 5.03
C THR A 109 3.75 -8.16 4.47
N TYR A 110 4.65 -7.74 3.58
CA TYR A 110 5.65 -8.55 2.92
C TYR A 110 7.03 -8.09 3.37
N LEU A 111 7.87 -9.03 3.80
CA LEU A 111 9.21 -8.73 4.30
C LEU A 111 10.30 -9.13 3.28
N PRO A 112 11.52 -8.54 3.37
CA PRO A 112 12.64 -8.86 2.46
C PRO A 112 13.11 -10.32 2.51
N ASP A 113 12.76 -11.08 3.55
CA ASP A 113 13.00 -12.52 3.63
C ASP A 113 11.97 -13.36 2.85
N GLY A 114 10.98 -12.71 2.23
CA GLY A 114 9.91 -13.32 1.45
C GLY A 114 8.69 -13.75 2.27
N SER A 115 8.73 -13.59 3.59
CA SER A 115 7.59 -13.88 4.47
C SER A 115 6.42 -12.90 4.25
N VAL A 116 5.22 -13.37 4.58
CA VAL A 116 3.98 -12.59 4.44
C VAL A 116 3.18 -12.73 5.73
N HIS A 117 2.72 -11.61 6.25
CA HIS A 117 1.95 -11.53 7.48
C HIS A 117 0.64 -10.77 7.26
N LEU A 118 -0.46 -11.30 7.77
CA LEU A 118 -1.70 -10.54 7.88
C LEU A 118 -1.48 -9.43 8.92
N SER A 119 -1.81 -8.20 8.54
CA SER A 119 -1.75 -7.02 9.39
C SER A 119 -3.16 -6.62 9.81
N ASN A 120 -3.28 -6.06 11.01
CA ASN A 120 -4.52 -5.43 11.44
C ASN A 120 -4.74 -4.15 10.62
N LEU A 121 -5.96 -3.95 10.14
CA LEU A 121 -6.36 -2.77 9.39
C LEU A 121 -7.47 -2.06 10.15
N ASP A 122 -7.14 -0.91 10.73
CA ASP A 122 -8.09 -0.03 11.37
C ASP A 122 -8.46 1.10 10.39
N LEU A 123 -9.77 1.30 10.17
CA LEU A 123 -10.28 2.36 9.32
C LEU A 123 -10.84 3.47 10.21
N GLU A 124 -10.14 4.60 10.27
CA GLU A 124 -10.57 5.78 11.01
C GLU A 124 -11.57 6.61 10.18
N GLY A 125 -12.64 7.09 10.82
CA GLY A 125 -13.58 8.06 10.21
C GLY A 125 -14.73 7.47 9.38
N ILE A 126 -15.09 6.20 9.60
CA ILE A 126 -16.34 5.62 9.06
C ILE A 126 -17.44 5.81 10.13
N GLU A 127 -18.08 6.98 10.14
CA GLU A 127 -19.37 7.22 10.82
C GLU A 127 -20.54 6.93 9.87
#